data_AF-A0A7S4LB48-F1
#
_entry.id   AF-A0A7S4LB48-F1
#
_cell.length_a   1.000
_cell.length_b   1.000
_cell.length_c   1.000
_cell.angle_alpha   90.00
_cell.angle_beta   90.00
_cell.angle_gamma   90.00
#
_symmetry.space_group_name_H-M   'P 1'
#
loop_
_entity.id
_entity.type
_entity.pdbx_description
1 polymer ?
#
loop_
_entity_poly.entity_id
_entity_poly.type
_entity_poly.pdbx_seq_one_letter_code
_entity_poly.pdbx_strand_id
1 'polypeptide(L)'
;MHELSGCPKKPVIGDLGNGQQGVIGAQTSGRDTVRLYDGALKALQQLHTDPQFKDVVVGAASSCLEPRYADACMDLLEVVPGVTIGSMFRYRQIGRTGKLTSSKVTHFRELHQESGIPFSEMLFFDDCNWGDHVQAVGDAYGVVGQRTPSGMTQKDWNAGLAKFAAKQSSAQSH
;
A
#
# COMPACT_ATOMS: atom_id res chain seq x y z
N MET A 1 -0.52 11.34 -20.33
CA MET A 1 0.55 10.80 -19.47
C MET A 1 1.32 12.01 -18.95
N HIS A 2 1.10 12.43 -17.71
CA HIS A 2 1.94 13.49 -17.12
C HIS A 2 3.25 12.84 -16.70
N GLU A 3 4.31 13.08 -17.46
CA GLU A 3 5.67 12.80 -17.01
C GLU A 3 5.97 13.73 -15.84
N LEU A 4 6.00 13.18 -14.62
CA LEU A 4 6.44 13.91 -13.45
C LEU A 4 7.94 14.21 -13.63
N SER A 5 8.29 15.50 -13.56
CA SER A 5 9.65 15.98 -13.81
C SER A 5 10.62 15.56 -12.69
N GLY A 6 11.22 14.39 -12.88
CA GLY A 6 12.28 13.85 -12.04
C GLY A 6 11.80 13.25 -10.71
N CYS A 7 12.65 12.39 -10.15
CA CYS A 7 12.42 11.74 -8.86
C CYS A 7 12.23 12.78 -7.74
N PRO A 8 11.24 12.64 -6.84
CA PRO A 8 11.03 13.59 -5.76
C PRO A 8 12.22 13.56 -4.79
N LYS A 9 12.62 14.74 -4.33
CA LYS A 9 13.82 14.91 -3.49
C LYS A 9 13.62 15.88 -2.32
N LYS A 10 12.57 16.70 -2.38
CA LYS A 10 12.36 17.77 -1.40
C LYS A 10 11.24 17.37 -0.46
N PRO A 11 11.53 17.12 0.83
CA PRO A 11 10.50 16.84 1.82
C PRO A 11 9.68 18.10 2.09
N VAL A 12 8.38 17.93 2.27
CA VAL A 12 7.43 18.97 2.72
C VAL A 12 6.99 18.60 4.13
N ILE A 13 7.31 19.45 5.10
CA ILE A 13 6.97 19.24 6.51
C ILE A 13 5.58 19.77 6.81
N GLY A 14 4.83 19.05 7.64
CA GLY A 14 3.57 19.52 8.21
C GLY A 14 2.95 18.49 9.16
N ASP A 15 1.67 18.67 9.47
CA ASP A 15 0.93 17.82 10.40
C ASP A 15 0.56 16.46 9.76
N LEU A 16 0.97 15.36 10.39
CA LEU A 16 0.67 13.98 10.00
C LEU A 16 -0.78 13.56 10.34
N GLY A 17 -1.66 14.50 10.64
CA GLY A 17 -3.07 14.27 10.96
C GLY A 17 -3.30 13.74 12.38
N ASN A 18 -2.25 13.69 13.20
CA ASN A 18 -2.26 13.24 14.59
C ASN A 18 -1.67 14.30 15.56
N GLY A 19 -1.47 15.53 15.08
CA GLY A 19 -0.89 16.63 15.86
C GLY A 19 0.64 16.59 15.93
N GLN A 20 1.28 15.60 15.30
CA GLN A 20 2.74 15.52 15.21
C GLN A 20 3.22 16.04 13.85
N GLN A 21 4.41 16.65 13.84
CA GLN A 21 5.04 17.15 12.63
C GLN A 21 5.93 16.07 11.98
N GLY A 22 5.87 15.98 10.67
CA GLY A 22 6.74 15.10 9.88
C GLY A 22 6.66 15.39 8.39
N VAL A 23 7.25 14.52 7.56
CA VAL A 23 7.27 14.67 6.10
C VAL A 23 5.94 14.23 5.49
N ILE A 24 5.04 15.18 5.23
CA ILE A 24 3.69 14.96 4.69
C ILE A 24 3.63 15.01 3.15
N GLY A 25 4.75 15.33 2.50
CA GLY A 25 4.80 15.47 1.06
C GLY A 25 6.19 15.29 0.49
N ALA A 26 6.26 14.74 -0.72
CA ALA A 26 7.48 14.58 -1.50
C ALA A 26 7.35 15.45 -2.76
N GLN A 27 8.11 16.54 -2.82
CA GLN A 27 8.03 17.50 -3.90
C GLN A 27 8.99 17.17 -5.05
N THR A 28 8.49 17.24 -6.28
CA THR A 28 9.26 17.08 -7.53
C THR A 28 9.92 18.40 -7.94
N SER A 29 10.81 18.35 -8.95
CA SER A 29 11.46 19.56 -9.46
C SER A 29 10.48 20.58 -10.03
N GLY A 30 9.31 20.10 -10.51
CA GLY A 30 8.23 20.91 -11.07
C GLY A 30 7.28 21.56 -10.05
N ARG A 31 7.58 21.48 -8.75
CA ARG A 31 6.76 21.97 -7.62
C ARG A 31 5.53 21.12 -7.26
N ASP A 32 5.20 20.10 -8.04
CA ASP A 32 4.16 19.13 -7.68
C ASP A 32 4.56 18.39 -6.40
N THR A 33 3.59 18.20 -5.50
CA THR A 33 3.81 17.52 -4.22
C THR A 33 2.98 16.25 -4.17
N VAL A 34 3.66 15.11 -4.08
CA VAL A 34 3.03 13.82 -3.84
C VAL A 34 2.73 13.69 -2.35
N ARG A 35 1.53 13.22 -2.01
CA ARG A 35 1.06 13.05 -0.63
C ARG A 35 0.36 11.70 -0.49
N LEU A 36 0.33 11.18 0.73
CA LEU A 36 -0.55 10.06 1.06
C LEU A 36 -2.02 10.51 1.05
N TYR A 37 -2.91 9.60 0.69
CA TYR A 37 -4.32 9.74 1.00
C TYR A 37 -4.53 9.61 2.52
N ASP A 38 -5.45 10.40 3.08
CA ASP A 38 -5.70 10.43 4.53
C ASP A 38 -6.02 9.05 5.12
N GLY A 39 -6.78 8.23 4.40
CA GLY A 39 -7.09 6.87 4.84
C GLY A 39 -5.86 5.96 4.85
N ALA A 40 -4.94 6.13 3.90
CA ALA A 40 -3.68 5.40 3.87
C ALA A 40 -2.76 5.81 5.01
N LEU A 41 -2.63 7.11 5.27
CA LEU A 41 -1.85 7.61 6.41
C LEU A 41 -2.39 7.05 7.72
N LYS A 42 -3.70 7.16 7.97
CA LYS A 42 -4.33 6.64 9.19
C LYS A 42 -4.22 5.13 9.33
N ALA A 43 -4.37 4.37 8.25
CA ALA A 43 -4.21 2.92 8.28
C ALA A 43 -2.79 2.52 8.68
N LEU A 44 -1.78 3.14 8.07
CA LEU A 44 -0.38 2.87 8.41
C LEU A 44 -0.05 3.32 9.84
N GLN A 45 -0.57 4.47 10.30
CA GLN A 45 -0.44 4.89 11.71
C GLN A 45 -1.06 3.87 12.66
N GLN A 46 -2.25 3.37 12.34
CA GLN A 46 -2.91 2.33 13.14
C GLN A 46 -2.07 1.05 13.18
N LEU A 47 -1.58 0.58 12.03
CA LEU A 47 -0.69 -0.59 11.95
C LEU A 47 0.59 -0.42 12.78
N HIS A 48 1.11 0.80 12.88
CA HIS A 48 2.31 1.09 13.64
C HIS A 48 2.08 1.21 15.17
N THR A 49 0.95 1.76 15.58
CA THR A 49 0.73 2.20 16.97
C THR A 49 -0.18 1.27 17.77
N ASP A 50 -1.07 0.54 17.12
CA ASP A 50 -2.06 -0.29 17.79
C ASP A 50 -1.52 -1.73 17.98
N PRO A 51 -1.37 -2.20 19.23
CA PRO A 51 -0.81 -3.52 19.52
C PRO A 51 -1.55 -4.69 18.87
N GLN A 52 -2.82 -4.51 18.48
CA GLN A 52 -3.58 -5.57 17.78
C GLN A 52 -2.98 -5.91 16.41
N PHE A 53 -2.22 -5.00 15.80
CA PHE A 53 -1.61 -5.17 14.48
C PHE A 53 -0.10 -5.45 14.53
N LYS A 54 0.48 -5.69 15.72
CA LYS A 54 1.94 -5.87 15.88
C LYS A 54 2.55 -6.97 15.01
N ASP A 55 1.75 -7.98 14.66
CA ASP A 55 2.17 -9.13 13.86
C ASP A 55 1.77 -9.00 12.37
N VAL A 56 1.14 -7.88 11.98
CA VAL A 56 0.79 -7.60 10.59
C VAL A 56 2.00 -7.13 9.82
N VAL A 57 2.22 -7.76 8.67
CA VAL A 57 3.28 -7.39 7.73
C VAL A 57 2.68 -6.58 6.58
N VAL A 58 3.32 -5.46 6.23
CA VAL A 58 2.91 -4.61 5.10
C VAL A 58 3.76 -4.91 3.87
N GLY A 59 3.11 -5.07 2.73
CA GLY A 59 3.75 -5.29 1.43
C GLY A 59 3.20 -4.37 0.34
N ALA A 60 4.02 -4.10 -0.69
CA ALA A 60 3.62 -3.35 -1.89
C ALA A 60 3.53 -4.29 -3.10
N ALA A 61 2.42 -4.19 -3.84
CA ALA A 61 2.25 -4.78 -5.17
C ALA A 61 1.89 -3.68 -6.17
N SER A 62 2.86 -3.21 -6.94
CA SER A 62 2.68 -2.06 -7.84
C SER A 62 3.25 -2.33 -9.22
N SER A 63 2.41 -2.18 -10.26
CA SER A 63 2.83 -2.32 -11.65
C SER A 63 3.38 -0.99 -12.22
N CYS A 64 4.01 -0.17 -11.38
CA CYS A 64 4.59 1.13 -11.77
C CYS A 64 5.65 0.94 -12.86
N LEU A 65 5.71 1.84 -13.85
CA LEU A 65 6.79 1.87 -14.84
C LEU A 65 8.04 2.59 -14.34
N GLU A 66 7.92 3.34 -13.24
CA GLU A 66 9.00 4.10 -12.61
C GLU A 66 9.22 3.64 -11.15
N PRO A 67 9.77 2.44 -10.90
CA PRO A 67 9.98 1.93 -9.54
C PRO A 67 10.79 2.89 -8.65
N ARG A 68 11.84 3.51 -9.22
CA ARG A 68 12.69 4.47 -8.51
C ARG A 68 11.93 5.67 -7.96
N TYR A 69 10.89 6.12 -8.68
CA TYR A 69 10.05 7.21 -8.23
C TYR A 69 9.20 6.78 -7.03
N ALA A 70 8.61 5.57 -7.11
CA ALA A 70 7.83 5.01 -6.01
C ALA A 70 8.69 4.81 -4.75
N ASP A 71 9.89 4.26 -4.88
CA ASP A 71 10.82 4.09 -3.76
C ASP A 71 11.19 5.43 -3.13
N ALA A 72 11.52 6.46 -3.93
CA ALA A 72 11.83 7.78 -3.39
C ALA A 72 10.65 8.42 -2.64
N CYS A 73 9.42 8.22 -3.10
CA CYS A 73 8.23 8.63 -2.33
C CYS A 73 8.16 7.89 -1.00
N MET A 74 8.34 6.56 -1.01
CA MET A 74 8.27 5.74 0.19
C MET A 74 9.36 6.09 1.21
N ASP A 75 10.56 6.42 0.74
CA ASP A 75 11.70 6.74 1.58
C ASP A 75 11.64 8.17 2.15
N LEU A 76 10.86 9.07 1.53
CA LEU A 76 10.69 10.45 1.99
C LEU A 76 9.48 10.63 2.90
N LEU A 77 8.33 10.06 2.53
CA LEU A 77 7.07 10.30 3.23
C LEU A 77 7.06 9.59 4.58
N GLU A 78 6.68 10.33 5.62
CA GLU A 78 6.56 9.83 6.98
C GLU A 78 5.12 9.47 7.33
N VAL A 79 4.98 8.52 8.24
CA VAL A 79 3.72 8.00 8.76
C VAL A 79 3.48 8.49 10.19
N VAL A 80 4.54 8.37 11.00
CA VAL A 80 4.73 9.05 12.28
C VAL A 80 6.12 9.70 12.24
N PRO A 81 6.45 10.67 13.12
CA PRO A 81 7.74 11.36 13.07
C PRO A 81 8.92 10.37 13.09
N GLY A 82 9.80 10.45 12.08
CA GLY A 82 10.97 9.57 11.95
C GLY A 82 10.71 8.16 11.40
N VAL A 83 9.45 7.81 11.08
CA VAL A 83 9.10 6.50 10.49
C VAL A 83 8.55 6.72 9.09
N THR A 84 9.31 6.30 8.09
CA THR A 84 8.94 6.43 6.68
C THR A 84 8.02 5.29 6.23
N ILE A 85 7.26 5.50 5.15
CA ILE A 85 6.48 4.43 4.51
C ILE A 85 7.40 3.26 4.16
N GLY A 86 8.56 3.55 3.55
CA GLY A 86 9.52 2.54 3.12
C GLY A 86 9.98 1.64 4.27
N SER A 87 10.14 2.19 5.47
CA SER A 87 10.52 1.43 6.67
C SER A 87 9.44 0.46 7.17
N MET A 88 8.17 0.73 6.87
CA MET A 88 7.05 -0.14 7.25
C MET A 88 6.82 -1.29 6.26
N PHE A 89 7.25 -1.14 5.00
CA PHE A 89 6.98 -2.09 3.93
C PHE A 89 8.10 -3.13 3.82
N ARG A 90 7.85 -4.32 4.38
CA ARG A 90 8.84 -5.42 4.42
C ARG A 90 9.09 -6.04 3.05
N TYR A 91 8.04 -6.16 2.25
CA TYR A 91 8.09 -6.80 0.93
C TYR A 91 7.63 -5.82 -0.15
N ARG A 92 8.44 -5.64 -1.20
CA ARG A 92 8.18 -4.66 -2.26
C ARG A 92 8.29 -5.31 -3.63
N GLN A 93 7.15 -5.72 -4.17
CA GLN A 93 7.02 -6.15 -5.56
C GLN A 93 6.55 -4.93 -6.37
N ILE A 94 7.50 -4.13 -6.85
CA ILE A 94 7.25 -2.89 -7.59
C ILE A 94 7.91 -2.98 -8.96
N GLY A 95 7.14 -2.81 -10.03
CA GLY A 95 7.63 -2.78 -11.40
C GLY A 95 6.89 -3.74 -12.33
N ARG A 96 7.46 -3.94 -13.52
CA ARG A 96 7.00 -4.92 -14.52
C ARG A 96 8.19 -5.66 -15.15
N THR A 97 9.26 -5.84 -14.39
CA THR A 97 10.51 -6.46 -14.84
C THR A 97 10.66 -7.87 -14.27
N GLY A 98 11.44 -8.70 -14.96
CA GLY A 98 11.65 -10.09 -14.56
C GLY A 98 10.36 -10.90 -14.57
N LYS A 99 9.94 -11.38 -13.39
CA LYS A 99 8.74 -12.20 -13.22
C LYS A 99 7.44 -11.37 -13.05
N LEU A 100 7.57 -10.04 -12.87
CA LEU A 100 6.45 -9.13 -12.67
C LEU A 100 5.90 -8.67 -14.02
N THR A 101 4.58 -8.63 -14.15
CA THR A 101 3.86 -8.16 -15.34
C THR A 101 2.95 -6.99 -15.00
N SER A 102 2.11 -6.51 -15.91
CA SER A 102 1.05 -5.55 -15.54
C SER A 102 0.00 -6.13 -14.59
N SER A 103 -0.11 -7.46 -14.48
CA SER A 103 -1.09 -8.13 -13.62
C SER A 103 -0.61 -8.27 -12.17
N LYS A 104 -1.47 -7.88 -11.22
CA LYS A 104 -1.22 -8.06 -9.78
C LYS A 104 -1.15 -9.54 -9.36
N VAL A 105 -1.65 -10.46 -10.17
CA VAL A 105 -1.49 -11.92 -9.94
C VAL A 105 -0.01 -12.33 -9.88
N THR A 106 0.83 -11.74 -10.75
CA THR A 106 2.28 -12.03 -10.72
C THR A 106 2.97 -11.45 -9.49
N HIS A 107 2.53 -10.28 -9.04
CA HIS A 107 3.06 -9.63 -7.84
C HIS A 107 2.72 -10.41 -6.57
N PHE A 108 1.46 -10.85 -6.44
CA PHE A 108 1.02 -11.66 -5.31
C PHE A 108 1.74 -13.01 -5.26
N ARG A 109 2.01 -13.63 -6.41
CA ARG A 109 2.83 -14.85 -6.46
C ARG A 109 4.21 -14.62 -5.85
N GLU A 110 4.91 -13.56 -6.25
CA GLU A 110 6.24 -13.27 -5.70
C GLU A 110 6.16 -12.85 -4.22
N LEU A 111 5.15 -12.06 -3.81
CA LEU A 111 4.91 -11.73 -2.40
C LEU A 111 4.73 -12.99 -1.55
N HIS A 112 3.92 -13.95 -2.00
CA HIS A 112 3.74 -15.22 -1.31
C HIS A 112 5.05 -16.02 -1.23
N GLN A 113 5.79 -16.11 -2.34
CA GLN A 113 7.08 -16.83 -2.38
C GLN A 113 8.12 -16.21 -1.43
N GLU A 114 8.16 -14.88 -1.33
CA GLU A 114 9.14 -14.16 -0.52
C GLU A 114 8.76 -14.10 0.97
N SER A 115 7.46 -13.95 1.26
CA SER A 115 6.95 -13.83 2.63
C SER A 115 6.63 -15.16 3.31
N GLY A 116 6.28 -16.18 2.53
CA GLY A 116 5.72 -17.43 3.04
C GLY A 116 4.30 -17.29 3.62
N ILE A 117 3.70 -16.10 3.57
CA ILE A 117 2.35 -15.86 4.12
C ILE A 117 1.32 -16.49 3.19
N PRO A 118 0.36 -17.30 3.69
CA PRO A 118 -0.71 -17.86 2.87
C PRO A 118 -1.58 -16.78 2.23
N PHE A 119 -2.06 -17.00 1.00
CA PHE A 119 -2.97 -16.05 0.34
C PHE A 119 -4.27 -15.80 1.13
N SER A 120 -4.76 -16.81 1.86
CA SER A 120 -5.92 -16.70 2.73
C SER A 120 -5.71 -15.73 3.91
N GLU A 121 -4.46 -15.39 4.23
CA GLU A 121 -4.08 -14.45 5.30
C GLU A 121 -3.72 -13.07 4.75
N MET A 122 -3.94 -12.82 3.46
CA MET A 122 -3.67 -11.51 2.83
C MET A 122 -4.94 -10.68 2.66
N LEU A 123 -4.80 -9.38 2.91
CA LEU A 123 -5.79 -8.34 2.59
C LEU A 123 -5.18 -7.33 1.61
N PHE A 124 -5.87 -7.08 0.51
CA PHE A 124 -5.38 -6.27 -0.60
C PHE A 124 -6.20 -4.99 -0.81
N PHE A 125 -5.54 -3.85 -0.98
CA PHE A 125 -6.15 -2.58 -1.34
C PHE A 125 -5.59 -2.09 -2.68
N ASP A 126 -6.47 -1.75 -3.62
CA ASP A 126 -6.07 -1.25 -4.95
C ASP A 126 -7.18 -0.37 -5.54
N ASP A 127 -6.81 0.67 -6.28
CA ASP A 127 -7.79 1.59 -6.87
C ASP A 127 -8.59 0.96 -8.02
N CYS A 128 -8.05 -0.08 -8.66
CA CYS A 128 -8.62 -0.76 -9.82
C CYS A 128 -8.99 0.18 -10.98
N ASN A 129 -8.33 1.36 -11.08
CA ASN A 129 -8.67 2.38 -12.07
C ASN A 129 -8.29 1.98 -13.51
N TRP A 130 -7.37 1.02 -13.66
CA TRP A 130 -6.85 0.54 -14.95
C TRP A 130 -7.13 -0.94 -15.20
N GLY A 131 -8.05 -1.52 -14.43
CA GLY A 131 -8.44 -2.93 -14.47
C GLY A 131 -8.82 -3.44 -13.09
N ASP A 132 -9.66 -4.48 -13.03
CA ASP A 132 -10.11 -5.05 -11.76
C ASP A 132 -9.07 -5.98 -11.14
N HIS A 133 -8.01 -5.36 -10.60
CA HIS A 133 -6.89 -6.06 -9.97
C HIS A 133 -7.32 -6.81 -8.71
N VAL A 134 -8.26 -6.25 -7.94
CA VAL A 134 -8.84 -6.90 -6.76
C VAL A 134 -9.52 -8.20 -7.16
N GLN A 135 -10.37 -8.17 -8.19
CA GLN A 135 -11.02 -9.39 -8.67
C GLN A 135 -10.00 -10.38 -9.21
N ALA A 136 -9.05 -9.95 -10.04
CA ALA A 136 -8.07 -10.87 -10.64
C ALA A 136 -7.24 -11.64 -9.59
N VAL A 137 -6.81 -10.97 -8.52
CA VAL A 137 -6.07 -11.63 -7.42
C VAL A 137 -7.00 -12.50 -6.57
N GLY A 138 -8.23 -12.04 -6.33
CA GLY A 138 -9.26 -12.83 -5.64
C GLY A 138 -9.61 -14.13 -6.36
N ASP A 139 -9.81 -14.08 -7.68
CA ASP A 139 -10.15 -15.24 -8.50
C ASP A 139 -8.96 -16.23 -8.60
N ALA A 140 -7.73 -15.71 -8.66
CA ALA A 140 -6.53 -16.54 -8.78
C ALA A 140 -6.15 -17.25 -7.48
N TYR A 141 -6.29 -16.57 -6.32
CA TYR A 141 -5.69 -17.02 -5.07
C TYR A 141 -6.60 -16.94 -3.84
N GLY A 142 -7.82 -16.41 -3.98
CA GLY A 142 -8.76 -16.24 -2.86
C GLY A 142 -8.42 -15.12 -1.89
N VAL A 143 -7.51 -14.21 -2.25
CA VAL A 143 -7.13 -13.04 -1.43
C VAL A 143 -8.34 -12.13 -1.25
N VAL A 144 -8.54 -11.65 -0.02
CA VAL A 144 -9.58 -10.65 0.25
C VAL A 144 -9.13 -9.30 -0.27
N GLY A 145 -9.98 -8.65 -1.07
CA GLY A 145 -9.66 -7.34 -1.65
C GLY A 145 -10.69 -6.25 -1.37
N GLN A 146 -10.18 -5.02 -1.29
CA GLN A 146 -10.94 -3.78 -1.15
C GLN A 146 -10.54 -2.81 -2.26
N ARG A 147 -11.52 -2.37 -3.05
CA ARG A 147 -11.31 -1.37 -4.10
C ARG A 147 -11.28 0.04 -3.50
N THR A 148 -10.38 0.90 -3.97
CA THR A 148 -10.19 2.28 -3.48
C THR A 148 -10.14 3.29 -4.64
N PRO A 149 -11.20 3.42 -5.46
CA PRO A 149 -11.16 4.13 -6.75
C PRO A 149 -10.80 5.62 -6.64
N SER A 150 -11.05 6.24 -5.48
CA SER A 150 -10.75 7.66 -5.20
C SER A 150 -9.53 7.84 -4.28
N GLY A 151 -8.65 6.83 -4.22
CA GLY A 151 -7.64 6.72 -3.18
C GLY A 151 -8.21 6.10 -1.90
N MET A 152 -7.32 5.58 -1.04
CA MET A 152 -7.77 4.87 0.16
C MET A 152 -8.31 5.85 1.20
N THR A 153 -9.60 5.71 1.52
CA THR A 153 -10.25 6.43 2.62
C THR A 153 -10.29 5.59 3.89
N GLN A 154 -10.58 6.21 5.03
CA GLN A 154 -10.77 5.47 6.30
C GLN A 154 -11.96 4.50 6.23
N LYS A 155 -12.98 4.83 5.43
CA LYS A 155 -14.10 3.91 5.17
C LYS A 155 -13.65 2.67 4.43
N ASP A 156 -12.78 2.82 3.43
CA ASP A 156 -12.24 1.69 2.68
C ASP A 156 -11.38 0.79 3.57
N TRP A 157 -10.51 1.38 4.38
CA TRP A 157 -9.70 0.64 5.35
C TRP A 157 -10.57 -0.22 6.27
N ASN A 158 -11.56 0.38 6.92
CA ASN A 158 -12.47 -0.33 7.82
C ASN A 158 -13.29 -1.41 7.08
N ALA A 159 -13.73 -1.14 5.85
CA ALA A 159 -14.44 -2.11 5.04
C ALA A 159 -13.55 -3.31 4.66
N GLY A 160 -12.28 -3.07 4.34
CA GLY A 160 -11.29 -4.12 4.09
C GLY A 160 -11.08 -5.02 5.31
N LEU A 161 -10.87 -4.43 6.48
CA LEU A 161 -10.75 -5.18 7.74
C LEU A 161 -11.99 -6.02 8.04
N ALA A 162 -13.19 -5.44 7.89
CA ALA A 162 -14.45 -6.15 8.12
C ALA A 162 -14.64 -7.33 7.15
N LYS A 163 -14.33 -7.16 5.86
CA LYS A 163 -14.34 -8.25 4.88
C LYS A 163 -13.38 -9.36 5.24
N PHE A 164 -12.16 -9.01 5.64
CA PHE A 164 -11.15 -9.98 6.03
C PHE A 164 -11.59 -10.77 7.26
N ALA A 165 -12.05 -10.10 8.32
CA ALA A 165 -12.57 -10.75 9.52
C ALA A 165 -13.73 -11.69 9.22
N ALA A 166 -14.71 -11.27 8.40
CA ALA A 166 -15.83 -12.12 8.01
C ALA A 166 -15.38 -13.38 7.25
N LYS A 167 -14.38 -13.25 6.37
CA LYS A 167 -13.80 -14.38 5.64
C LYS A 167 -13.11 -15.37 6.58
N GLN A 168 -12.34 -14.89 7.56
CA GLN A 168 -11.69 -15.74 8.56
C GLN A 168 -12.70 -16.50 9.41
N SER A 169 -13.77 -15.83 9.87
CA SER A 169 -14.82 -16.49 10.66
C SER A 169 -15.52 -17.61 9.88
N SER A 170 -15.75 -17.43 8.57
CA SER A 170 -16.36 -18.46 7.72
C SER A 170 -15.45 -19.67 7.45
N ALA A 171 -14.13 -19.48 7.52
CA ALA A 171 -13.16 -20.54 7.31
C ALA A 171 -12.92 -21.40 8.56
N GLN A 172 -13.20 -20.85 9.76
CA GLN A 172 -13.05 -21.56 11.05
C GLN A 172 -14.28 -22.38 11.45
N SER A 173 -15.42 -22.19 10.78
CA SER A 173 -16.67 -22.92 11.05
C SER A 173 -16.82 -24.25 10.28
N HIS A 174 -15.76 -24.74 9.65
CA HIS A 174 -15.70 -25.98 8.88
C HIS A 174 -14.49 -26.82 9.31
#